data_AF-A0A1C7N4K0-F1
#
_entry.id   AF-A0A1C7N4K0-F1
#
_cell.length_a   1.000
_cell.length_b   1.000
_cell.length_c   1.000
_cell.angle_alpha   90.00
_cell.angle_beta   90.00
_cell.angle_gamma   90.00
#
_symmetry.space_group_name_H-M   'P 1'
#
loop_
_entity.id
_entity.type
_entity.pdbx_description
1 polymer ?
#
loop_
_entity_poly.entity_id
_entity_poly.type
_entity_poly.pdbx_seq_one_letter_code
_entity_poly.pdbx_strand_id
1 'polypeptide(L)'
;MRHQKLAGAADSCVGTSSITPLPAPSEPSPLSGTSNMKAINYHVDDKNLTTNTAVEKYRCKAVAAAAEGAKMSDAYTLALNHIIYYDLKNHTINELGLSSHQDEIKASLGVDADLPMLDSRLSVVAFEVIQMMTRGSVDDVEILLAEKLIAAKKAKDKRMTCLVKLLTNYFNKVGQSLDTTEDTFVSQTIGPFLELYFDSMNATEHHASRGRLEQPGSFSSSSASTKRSYSSSSKSDLSTSWYTLQPDYLLKGLFENGLKIDVFLAEFKKPSAKPSQILNDKVKLGNLMKLMVDRLVFLGVPSPVVCGLFADGRMTYTYKMTIKKDGEYEFVELGCFGTIRCTSDLMSLPIMMAYFEQLAEIVKQTLEKMEIKLSGEVIPGPLALLPVPVEYLRCSYEYPSCVSLSSGSKKTNL
;
A
#
# COMPACT_ATOMS: atom_id res chain seq x y z
N MET A 1 72.41 -16.01 16.44
CA MET A 1 72.51 -15.62 17.87
C MET A 1 71.22 -14.87 18.21
N ARG A 2 70.33 -15.21 19.13
CA ARG A 2 70.29 -16.11 20.28
C ARG A 2 68.80 -16.49 20.48
N HIS A 3 68.51 -17.79 20.62
CA HIS A 3 67.87 -18.45 21.77
C HIS A 3 66.41 -18.04 22.08
N GLN A 4 65.45 -18.93 21.81
CA GLN A 4 64.92 -20.03 22.67
C GLN A 4 63.69 -19.56 23.45
N LYS A 5 62.50 -20.14 23.21
CA LYS A 5 61.98 -21.44 23.72
C LYS A 5 61.33 -21.24 25.09
N LEU A 6 60.03 -21.53 25.20
CA LEU A 6 59.53 -22.61 26.06
C LEU A 6 58.01 -22.77 25.96
N ALA A 7 57.64 -24.05 25.95
CA ALA A 7 56.29 -24.59 26.02
C ALA A 7 55.88 -24.81 27.48
N GLY A 8 54.57 -24.92 27.70
CA GLY A 8 53.91 -25.53 28.86
C GLY A 8 52.41 -25.58 28.55
N ALA A 9 51.85 -26.71 28.15
CA ALA A 9 51.43 -27.86 28.97
C ALA A 9 50.07 -27.62 29.68
N ALA A 10 49.08 -28.38 29.18
CA ALA A 10 47.89 -28.95 29.81
C ALA A 10 47.10 -28.14 30.85
N ASP A 11 45.80 -27.94 30.59
CA ASP A 11 44.80 -28.31 31.59
C ASP A 11 43.46 -28.75 30.95
N SER A 12 42.98 -29.86 31.48
CA SER A 12 41.74 -30.55 31.14
C SER A 12 40.55 -29.90 31.84
N CYS A 13 39.53 -29.51 31.08
CA CYS A 13 38.20 -29.22 31.63
C CYS A 13 37.13 -29.93 30.79
N VAL A 14 36.76 -31.12 31.26
CA VAL A 14 35.50 -31.79 30.88
C VAL A 14 34.38 -31.05 31.61
N GLY A 15 33.68 -30.18 30.89
CA GLY A 15 32.43 -29.58 31.32
C GLY A 15 31.27 -30.19 30.55
N THR A 16 30.65 -31.24 31.08
CA THR A 16 29.34 -31.71 30.61
C THR A 16 28.27 -30.73 31.08
N SER A 17 27.90 -29.77 30.23
CA SER A 17 26.70 -28.95 30.43
C SER A 17 25.48 -29.74 29.96
N SER A 18 24.72 -30.26 30.92
CA SER A 18 23.36 -30.76 30.67
C SER A 18 22.49 -29.60 30.21
N ILE A 19 22.16 -29.56 28.93
CA ILE A 19 21.16 -28.66 28.37
C ILE A 19 19.80 -29.11 28.88
N THR A 20 19.24 -28.40 29.85
CA THR A 20 17.82 -28.50 30.19
C THR A 20 16.99 -27.93 29.03
N PRO A 21 15.99 -28.65 28.53
CA PRO A 21 15.12 -28.13 27.49
C PRO A 21 14.34 -26.93 28.03
N LEU A 22 14.36 -25.82 27.28
CA LEU A 22 13.49 -24.67 27.51
C LEU A 22 12.02 -25.13 27.50
N PRO A 23 11.18 -24.65 28.44
CA PRO A 23 9.76 -24.97 28.44
C PRO A 23 9.12 -24.48 27.14
N ALA A 24 8.31 -25.34 26.53
CA ALA A 24 7.52 -25.00 25.36
C ALA A 24 6.68 -23.73 25.66
N PRO A 25 6.59 -22.78 24.72
CA PRO A 25 5.76 -21.60 24.90
C PRO A 25 4.31 -22.04 25.12
N SER A 26 3.77 -21.70 26.29
CA SER A 26 2.38 -21.92 26.64
C SER A 26 1.48 -21.25 25.60
N GLU A 27 0.60 -22.02 24.97
CA GLU A 27 -0.40 -21.50 24.05
C GLU A 27 -1.20 -20.39 24.74
N PRO A 28 -1.34 -19.21 24.11
CA PRO A 28 -2.12 -18.13 24.68
C PRO A 28 -3.59 -18.55 24.76
N SER A 29 -4.12 -18.57 25.98
CA SER A 29 -5.53 -18.83 26.27
C SER A 29 -6.43 -17.92 25.41
N PRO A 30 -7.51 -18.45 24.80
CA PRO A 30 -8.42 -17.64 24.01
C PRO A 30 -9.10 -16.62 24.91
N LEU A 31 -8.77 -15.34 24.71
CA LEU A 31 -9.45 -14.21 25.35
C LEU A 31 -10.90 -14.17 24.85
N SER A 32 -11.81 -14.77 25.62
CA SER A 32 -13.26 -14.74 25.40
C SER A 32 -13.83 -13.37 25.78
N GLY A 33 -13.50 -12.35 25.00
CA GLY A 33 -14.15 -11.06 25.02
C GLY A 33 -14.86 -10.84 23.70
N THR A 34 -16.07 -11.36 23.55
CA THR A 34 -16.94 -10.99 22.42
C THR A 34 -17.38 -9.56 22.63
N SER A 35 -16.58 -8.61 22.14
CA SER A 35 -17.03 -7.22 22.03
C SER A 35 -18.26 -7.24 21.11
N ASN A 36 -19.38 -6.70 21.59
CA ASN A 36 -20.58 -6.49 20.79
C ASN A 36 -20.23 -5.47 19.69
N MET A 37 -19.67 -5.94 18.57
CA MET A 37 -19.51 -5.12 17.38
C MET A 37 -20.91 -4.73 16.91
N LYS A 38 -21.15 -3.43 16.78
CA LYS A 38 -22.43 -2.90 16.29
C LYS A 38 -22.73 -3.51 14.93
N ALA A 39 -23.95 -3.99 14.73
CA ALA A 39 -24.41 -4.44 13.42
C ALA A 39 -24.17 -3.31 12.40
N ILE A 40 -23.47 -3.64 11.32
CA ILE A 40 -23.20 -2.72 10.22
C ILE A 40 -24.33 -2.94 9.21
N ASN A 41 -25.13 -1.91 8.96
CA ASN A 41 -26.13 -1.97 7.90
C ASN A 41 -25.49 -1.50 6.60
N TYR A 42 -25.52 -2.39 5.60
CA TYR A 42 -25.15 -2.09 4.23
C TYR A 42 -26.40 -1.69 3.44
N HIS A 43 -26.31 -0.60 2.69
CA HIS A 43 -27.34 -0.23 1.72
C HIS A 43 -26.93 -0.81 0.36
N VAL A 44 -27.73 -1.71 -0.20
CA VAL A 44 -27.48 -2.32 -1.51
C VAL A 44 -28.64 -1.96 -2.45
N ASP A 45 -28.33 -1.55 -3.69
CA ASP A 45 -29.34 -1.38 -4.74
C ASP A 45 -29.44 -2.65 -5.61
N ASP A 46 -30.57 -3.35 -5.51
CA ASP A 46 -30.82 -4.64 -6.17
C ASP A 46 -31.25 -4.51 -7.65
N LYS A 47 -31.42 -3.30 -8.19
CA LYS A 47 -32.12 -3.08 -9.48
C LYS A 47 -31.35 -3.44 -10.75
N ASN A 48 -30.09 -3.89 -10.68
CA ASN A 48 -29.21 -4.08 -11.86
C ASN A 48 -28.66 -5.52 -12.08
N LEU A 49 -29.17 -6.55 -11.39
CA LEU A 49 -28.60 -7.91 -11.35
C LEU A 49 -28.88 -8.82 -12.58
N THR A 50 -28.96 -8.30 -13.80
CA THR A 50 -29.46 -9.07 -14.96
C THR A 50 -28.41 -9.80 -15.80
N THR A 51 -27.11 -9.66 -15.51
CA THR A 51 -26.02 -10.32 -16.25
C THR A 51 -25.54 -11.60 -15.54
N ASN A 52 -25.37 -12.69 -16.29
CA ASN A 52 -25.02 -14.03 -15.77
C ASN A 52 -23.48 -14.26 -15.71
N THR A 53 -22.69 -13.24 -15.41
CA THR A 53 -21.22 -13.39 -15.30
C THR A 53 -20.84 -14.02 -13.95
N ALA A 54 -19.66 -14.65 -13.88
CA ALA A 54 -19.14 -15.18 -12.61
C ALA A 54 -18.94 -14.06 -11.57
N VAL A 55 -18.54 -12.88 -12.04
CA VAL A 55 -18.35 -11.67 -11.23
C VAL A 55 -19.67 -11.18 -10.64
N GLU A 56 -20.74 -11.11 -11.42
CA GLU A 56 -22.05 -10.67 -10.88
C GLU A 56 -22.58 -11.69 -9.87
N LYS A 57 -22.42 -13.00 -10.11
CA LYS A 57 -22.76 -14.03 -9.12
C LYS A 57 -21.98 -13.85 -7.82
N TYR A 58 -20.69 -13.50 -7.92
CA TYR A 58 -19.85 -13.23 -6.77
C TYR A 58 -20.32 -12.00 -6.00
N ARG A 59 -20.68 -10.92 -6.70
CA ARG A 59 -21.31 -9.75 -6.07
C ARG A 59 -22.65 -10.08 -5.42
N CYS A 60 -23.53 -10.85 -6.07
CA CYS A 60 -24.78 -11.32 -5.47
C CYS A 60 -24.56 -12.06 -4.13
N LYS A 61 -23.50 -12.87 -4.03
CA LYS A 61 -23.13 -13.52 -2.76
C LYS A 61 -22.71 -12.51 -1.70
N ALA A 62 -21.94 -11.48 -2.07
CA ALA A 62 -21.56 -10.41 -1.15
C ALA A 62 -22.78 -9.62 -0.67
N VAL A 63 -23.72 -9.30 -1.56
CA VAL A 63 -25.00 -8.64 -1.25
C VAL A 63 -25.83 -9.48 -0.28
N ALA A 64 -25.99 -10.78 -0.56
CA ALA A 64 -26.73 -11.69 0.33
C ALA A 64 -26.08 -11.75 1.73
N ALA A 65 -24.75 -11.89 1.80
CA ALA A 65 -24.01 -11.89 3.06
C ALA A 65 -24.16 -10.58 3.84
N ALA A 66 -24.20 -9.44 3.13
CA ALA A 66 -24.44 -8.13 3.72
C ALA A 66 -25.87 -8.01 4.29
N ALA A 67 -26.87 -8.51 3.56
CA ALA A 67 -28.27 -8.51 3.98
C ALA A 67 -28.53 -9.40 5.22
N GLU A 68 -27.76 -10.47 5.37
CA GLU A 68 -27.77 -11.35 6.55
C GLU A 68 -27.10 -10.71 7.79
N GLY A 69 -26.44 -9.55 7.63
CA GLY A 69 -25.69 -8.89 8.70
C GLY A 69 -24.44 -9.68 9.14
N ALA A 70 -23.95 -10.60 8.29
CA ALA A 70 -22.79 -11.41 8.58
C ALA A 70 -21.50 -10.56 8.55
N LYS A 71 -20.49 -10.99 9.32
CA LYS A 71 -19.15 -10.41 9.20
C LYS A 71 -18.59 -10.77 7.82
N MET A 72 -18.48 -9.77 6.95
CA MET A 72 -17.95 -9.96 5.60
C MET A 72 -16.42 -9.97 5.57
N SER A 73 -15.87 -10.65 4.58
CA SER A 73 -14.46 -10.53 4.21
C SER A 73 -14.21 -9.16 3.56
N ASP A 74 -12.94 -8.72 3.52
CA ASP A 74 -12.55 -7.51 2.79
C ASP A 74 -12.93 -7.62 1.31
N ALA A 75 -12.77 -8.81 0.72
CA ALA A 75 -13.09 -9.06 -0.68
C ALA A 75 -14.60 -8.91 -0.97
N TYR A 76 -15.47 -9.38 -0.08
CA TYR A 76 -16.92 -9.17 -0.19
C TYR A 76 -17.29 -7.71 0.00
N THR A 77 -16.66 -7.03 0.97
CA THR A 77 -16.90 -5.60 1.22
C THR A 77 -16.48 -4.74 0.02
N LEU A 78 -15.42 -5.13 -0.70
CA LEU A 78 -15.02 -4.51 -1.96
C LEU A 78 -16.00 -4.82 -3.11
N ALA A 79 -16.46 -6.07 -3.21
CA ALA A 79 -17.39 -6.52 -4.24
C ALA A 79 -18.74 -5.78 -4.23
N LEU A 80 -19.20 -5.39 -3.04
CA LEU A 80 -20.34 -4.48 -2.86
C LEU A 80 -20.20 -3.20 -3.71
N ASN A 81 -18.98 -2.64 -3.80
CA ASN A 81 -18.70 -1.45 -4.62
C ASN A 81 -18.20 -1.78 -6.04
N HIS A 82 -18.55 -2.95 -6.58
CA HIS A 82 -18.10 -3.45 -7.90
C HIS A 82 -16.57 -3.62 -8.03
N ILE A 83 -15.85 -3.69 -6.90
CA ILE A 83 -14.40 -3.88 -6.87
C ILE A 83 -14.09 -5.36 -6.67
N ILE A 84 -13.49 -6.00 -7.66
CA ILE A 84 -13.06 -7.39 -7.62
C ILE A 84 -11.59 -7.45 -7.24
N TYR A 85 -11.33 -7.98 -6.04
CA TYR A 85 -9.99 -8.11 -5.51
C TYR A 85 -9.31 -9.39 -6.00
N TYR A 86 -8.17 -9.28 -6.67
CA TYR A 86 -7.36 -10.41 -7.10
C TYR A 86 -6.07 -10.45 -6.29
N ASP A 87 -5.97 -11.41 -5.37
CA ASP A 87 -4.77 -11.61 -4.55
C ASP A 87 -3.77 -12.58 -5.19
N LEU A 88 -2.51 -12.53 -4.72
CA LEU A 88 -1.44 -13.39 -5.24
C LEU A 88 -1.71 -14.89 -4.99
N LYS A 89 -2.54 -15.20 -3.98
CA LYS A 89 -2.90 -16.56 -3.57
C LYS A 89 -4.09 -17.14 -4.34
N ASN A 90 -4.71 -16.36 -5.22
CA ASN A 90 -5.82 -16.74 -6.10
C ASN A 90 -7.11 -17.12 -5.35
N HIS A 91 -7.33 -16.60 -4.14
CA HIS A 91 -8.54 -16.92 -3.37
C HIS A 91 -9.80 -16.52 -4.14
N THR A 92 -9.85 -15.29 -4.65
CA THR A 92 -11.02 -14.80 -5.41
C THR A 92 -11.24 -15.58 -6.71
N ILE A 93 -10.18 -15.96 -7.42
CA ILE A 93 -10.29 -16.80 -8.63
C ILE A 93 -10.92 -18.16 -8.29
N ASN A 94 -10.51 -18.75 -7.16
CA ASN A 94 -11.07 -20.00 -6.68
C ASN A 94 -12.55 -19.84 -6.26
N GLU A 95 -12.90 -18.75 -5.56
CA GLU A 95 -14.29 -18.46 -5.15
C GLU A 95 -15.23 -18.17 -6.34
N LEU A 96 -14.67 -17.61 -7.42
CA LEU A 96 -15.36 -17.43 -8.70
C LEU A 96 -15.56 -18.75 -9.46
N GLY A 97 -14.90 -19.83 -9.04
CA GLY A 97 -14.92 -21.12 -9.74
C GLY A 97 -14.12 -21.11 -11.04
N LEU A 98 -13.10 -20.26 -11.14
CA LEU A 98 -12.30 -20.03 -12.35
C LEU A 98 -10.86 -20.59 -12.24
N SER A 99 -10.62 -21.53 -11.33
CA SER A 99 -9.28 -22.09 -11.09
C SER A 99 -8.66 -22.73 -12.34
N SER A 100 -9.47 -23.28 -13.26
CA SER A 100 -8.99 -23.84 -14.53
C SER A 100 -8.44 -22.79 -15.52
N HIS A 101 -8.75 -21.51 -15.30
CA HIS A 101 -8.33 -20.38 -16.14
C HIS A 101 -7.36 -19.44 -15.39
N GLN A 102 -6.79 -19.88 -14.26
CA GLN A 102 -5.99 -19.00 -13.40
C GLN A 102 -4.83 -18.33 -14.15
N ASP A 103 -4.11 -19.07 -14.99
CA ASP A 103 -2.94 -18.53 -15.70
C ASP A 103 -3.35 -17.52 -16.79
N GLU A 104 -4.45 -17.78 -17.50
CA GLU A 104 -5.04 -16.85 -18.47
C GLU A 104 -5.51 -15.56 -17.79
N ILE A 105 -6.18 -15.69 -16.64
CA ILE A 105 -6.63 -14.56 -15.84
C ILE A 105 -5.42 -13.75 -15.36
N LYS A 106 -4.40 -14.38 -14.77
CA LYS A 106 -3.18 -13.71 -14.32
C LYS A 106 -2.46 -12.97 -15.45
N ALA A 107 -2.32 -13.61 -16.61
CA ALA A 107 -1.74 -12.98 -17.78
C ALA A 107 -2.55 -11.75 -18.20
N SER A 108 -3.88 -11.84 -18.19
CA SER A 108 -4.77 -10.72 -18.53
C SER A 108 -4.74 -9.58 -17.51
N LEU A 109 -4.55 -9.90 -16.23
CA LEU A 109 -4.40 -8.93 -15.14
C LEU A 109 -3.03 -8.26 -15.18
N GLY A 110 -2.06 -8.84 -15.90
CA GLY A 110 -0.70 -8.32 -16.00
C GLY A 110 -0.04 -8.19 -14.63
N VAL A 111 -0.16 -9.21 -13.76
CA VAL A 111 0.44 -9.20 -12.41
C VAL A 111 1.96 -9.01 -12.50
N ASP A 112 2.59 -9.73 -13.42
CA ASP A 112 4.04 -9.67 -13.68
C ASP A 112 4.39 -8.68 -14.79
N ALA A 113 3.41 -7.99 -15.37
CA ALA A 113 3.66 -6.98 -16.39
C ALA A 113 4.50 -5.86 -15.77
N ASP A 114 5.55 -5.44 -16.48
CA ASP A 114 6.47 -4.39 -16.06
C ASP A 114 7.27 -4.69 -14.77
N LEU A 115 7.22 -5.93 -14.24
CA LEU A 115 8.09 -6.32 -13.13
C LEU A 115 9.51 -6.53 -13.67
N PRO A 116 10.48 -5.69 -13.27
CA PRO A 116 11.83 -5.79 -13.80
C PRO A 116 12.50 -7.06 -13.29
N MET A 117 13.24 -7.73 -14.17
CA MET A 117 14.04 -8.90 -13.77
C MET A 117 14.99 -8.52 -12.62
N LEU A 118 15.09 -9.41 -11.65
CA LEU A 118 15.97 -9.22 -10.49
C LEU A 118 17.43 -9.29 -10.96
N ASP A 119 18.17 -8.20 -10.76
CA ASP A 119 19.60 -8.13 -11.09
C ASP A 119 20.41 -8.73 -9.94
N SER A 120 21.04 -9.89 -10.19
CA SER A 120 21.82 -10.61 -9.19
C SER A 120 22.96 -9.78 -8.61
N ARG A 121 23.48 -8.78 -9.34
CA ARG A 121 24.53 -7.87 -8.86
C ARG A 121 24.03 -7.02 -7.69
N LEU A 122 22.76 -6.63 -7.69
CA LEU A 122 22.14 -5.89 -6.59
C LEU A 122 22.10 -6.74 -5.31
N SER A 123 21.73 -8.01 -5.42
CA SER A 123 21.71 -8.95 -4.30
C SER A 123 23.11 -9.20 -3.73
N VAL A 124 24.14 -9.29 -4.59
CA VAL A 124 25.54 -9.45 -4.14
C VAL A 124 25.99 -8.24 -3.32
N VAL A 125 25.70 -7.01 -3.76
CA VAL A 125 26.07 -5.80 -3.02
C VAL A 125 25.30 -5.69 -1.69
N ALA A 126 24.00 -5.99 -1.68
CA ALA A 126 23.22 -6.01 -0.43
C ALA A 126 23.80 -7.03 0.57
N PHE A 127 24.17 -8.23 0.10
CA PHE A 127 24.79 -9.26 0.92
C PHE A 127 26.16 -8.82 1.48
N GLU A 128 27.01 -8.22 0.64
CA GLU A 128 28.32 -7.71 1.03
C GLU A 128 28.20 -6.69 2.18
N VAL A 129 27.29 -5.73 2.05
CA VAL A 129 27.02 -4.71 3.08
C VAL A 129 26.53 -5.35 4.38
N ILE A 130 25.59 -6.30 4.32
CA ILE A 130 25.03 -6.96 5.51
C ILE A 130 26.09 -7.80 6.24
N GLN A 131 26.97 -8.48 5.50
CA GLN A 131 28.09 -9.22 6.09
C GLN A 131 29.03 -8.28 6.86
N MET A 132 29.32 -7.10 6.32
CA MET A 132 30.17 -6.12 6.97
C MET A 132 29.50 -5.48 8.19
N MET A 133 28.21 -5.15 8.10
CA MET A 133 27.41 -4.70 9.25
C MET A 133 27.41 -5.73 10.38
N THR A 134 27.27 -7.02 10.05
CA THR A 134 27.25 -8.11 11.03
C THR A 134 28.61 -8.28 11.75
N ARG A 135 29.71 -7.89 11.10
CA ARG A 135 31.06 -7.90 11.70
C ARG A 135 31.35 -6.67 12.56
N GLY A 136 30.47 -5.66 12.57
CA GLY A 136 30.66 -4.41 13.32
C GLY A 136 31.60 -3.40 12.65
N SER A 137 31.93 -3.60 11.37
CA SER A 137 32.80 -2.71 10.58
C SER A 137 32.01 -1.53 9.99
N VAL A 138 31.63 -0.56 10.81
CA VAL A 138 30.83 0.60 10.38
C VAL A 138 31.55 1.44 9.32
N ASP A 139 32.79 1.82 9.57
CA ASP A 139 33.58 2.66 8.65
C ASP A 139 33.77 1.98 7.28
N ASP A 140 34.02 0.67 7.28
CA ASP A 140 34.22 -0.08 6.04
C ASP A 140 32.93 -0.12 5.20
N VAL A 141 31.75 -0.17 5.84
CA VAL A 141 30.45 -0.13 5.13
C VAL A 141 30.24 1.21 4.44
N GLU A 142 30.57 2.32 5.11
CA GLU A 142 30.44 3.66 4.52
C GLU A 142 31.37 3.84 3.31
N ILE A 143 32.62 3.39 3.44
CA ILE A 143 33.60 3.40 2.34
C ILE A 143 33.07 2.58 1.17
N LEU A 144 32.61 1.35 1.42
CA LEU A 144 32.07 0.47 0.38
C LEU A 144 30.87 1.12 -0.34
N LEU A 145 29.90 1.66 0.41
CA LEU A 145 28.73 2.31 -0.17
C LEU A 145 29.13 3.53 -1.02
N ALA A 146 30.08 4.34 -0.55
CA ALA A 146 30.59 5.48 -1.33
C ALA A 146 31.26 5.04 -2.64
N GLU A 147 32.11 4.01 -2.60
CA GLU A 147 32.77 3.45 -3.78
C GLU A 147 31.76 2.90 -4.79
N LYS A 148 30.78 2.10 -4.34
CA LYS A 148 29.71 1.56 -5.21
C LYS A 148 28.86 2.68 -5.80
N LEU A 149 28.57 3.75 -5.05
CA LEU A 149 27.81 4.90 -5.55
C LEU A 149 28.56 5.64 -6.66
N ILE A 150 29.86 5.88 -6.48
CA ILE A 150 30.70 6.54 -7.50
C ILE A 150 30.77 5.67 -8.76
N ALA A 151 31.01 4.37 -8.60
CA ALA A 151 31.04 3.43 -9.70
C ALA A 151 29.71 3.37 -10.47
N ALA A 152 28.58 3.29 -9.75
CA ALA A 152 27.24 3.26 -10.34
C ALA A 152 26.95 4.55 -11.12
N LYS A 153 27.26 5.73 -10.56
CA LYS A 153 27.11 7.02 -11.25
C LYS A 153 27.98 7.10 -12.50
N LYS A 154 29.24 6.65 -12.44
CA LYS A 154 30.15 6.62 -13.60
C LYS A 154 29.61 5.70 -14.71
N ALA A 155 29.03 4.57 -14.33
CA ALA A 155 28.39 3.62 -15.25
C ALA A 155 26.99 4.05 -15.71
N LYS A 156 26.43 5.13 -15.15
CA LYS A 156 25.01 5.53 -15.31
C LYS A 156 24.02 4.40 -14.92
N ASP A 157 24.42 3.53 -13.99
CA ASP A 157 23.59 2.44 -13.48
C ASP A 157 22.61 3.00 -12.44
N LYS A 158 21.38 3.33 -12.90
CA LYS A 158 20.33 3.92 -12.07
C LYS A 158 19.87 2.96 -10.96
N ARG A 159 19.78 1.66 -11.24
CA ARG A 159 19.30 0.66 -10.27
C ARG A 159 20.32 0.48 -9.14
N MET A 160 21.61 0.32 -9.48
CA MET A 160 22.66 0.26 -8.46
C MET A 160 22.74 1.56 -7.66
N THR A 161 22.60 2.71 -8.31
CA THR A 161 22.54 4.01 -7.61
C THR A 161 21.39 4.06 -6.61
N CYS A 162 20.20 3.56 -6.99
CA CYS A 162 19.04 3.49 -6.11
C CYS A 162 19.27 2.54 -4.92
N LEU A 163 19.77 1.32 -5.18
CA LEU A 163 20.09 0.36 -4.13
C LEU A 163 21.06 0.94 -3.10
N VAL A 164 22.16 1.54 -3.56
CA VAL A 164 23.17 2.10 -2.65
C VAL A 164 22.59 3.24 -1.81
N LYS A 165 21.73 4.10 -2.39
CA LYS A 165 21.03 5.14 -1.63
C LYS A 165 20.08 4.55 -0.58
N LEU A 166 19.34 3.49 -0.91
CA LEU A 166 18.48 2.79 0.05
C LEU A 166 19.32 2.18 1.18
N LEU A 167 20.39 1.45 0.84
CA LEU A 167 21.31 0.86 1.81
C LEU A 167 21.90 1.92 2.74
N THR A 168 22.37 3.06 2.23
CA THR A 168 22.86 4.17 3.07
C THR A 168 21.77 4.72 3.99
N ASN A 169 20.53 4.87 3.49
CA ASN A 169 19.41 5.36 4.31
C ASN A 169 19.08 4.40 5.45
N TYR A 170 19.01 3.10 5.18
CA TYR A 170 18.66 2.11 6.20
C TYR A 170 19.83 1.75 7.10
N PHE A 171 21.07 1.76 6.63
CA PHE A 171 22.26 1.51 7.43
C PHE A 171 22.27 2.37 8.70
N ASN A 172 21.90 3.65 8.58
CA ASN A 172 21.86 4.60 9.69
C ASN A 172 20.65 4.44 10.61
N LYS A 173 19.59 3.76 10.15
CA LYS A 173 18.28 3.67 10.84
C LYS A 173 18.02 2.30 11.47
N VAL A 174 18.53 1.24 10.86
CA VAL A 174 18.27 -0.14 11.26
C VAL A 174 18.87 -0.41 12.63
N GLY A 175 18.06 -0.96 13.53
CA GLY A 175 18.43 -1.22 14.93
C GLY A 175 18.28 -0.02 15.87
N GLN A 176 18.00 1.18 15.34
CA GLN A 176 17.70 2.39 16.12
C GLN A 176 16.20 2.71 16.17
N SER A 177 15.35 1.93 15.50
CA SER A 177 13.92 2.23 15.37
C SER A 177 13.16 2.01 16.68
N LEU A 178 12.76 3.11 17.30
CA LEU A 178 11.64 3.13 18.23
C LEU A 178 10.43 3.65 17.45
N ASP A 179 9.68 2.74 16.81
CA ASP A 179 8.44 3.05 16.05
C ASP A 179 7.33 3.55 17.00
N THR A 180 7.51 4.75 17.56
CA THR A 180 6.60 5.34 18.54
C THR A 180 5.33 5.86 17.87
N THR A 181 5.45 6.37 16.64
CA THR A 181 4.35 6.94 15.85
C THR A 181 4.30 6.32 14.46
N GLU A 182 3.15 6.44 13.81
CA GLU A 182 2.96 6.03 12.41
C GLU A 182 3.89 6.83 11.48
N ASP A 183 4.02 8.15 11.68
CA ASP A 183 4.97 8.98 10.94
C ASP A 183 6.42 8.51 11.06
N THR A 184 6.83 8.10 12.26
CA THR A 184 8.19 7.58 12.49
C THR A 184 8.38 6.26 11.74
N PHE A 185 7.39 5.36 11.83
CA PHE A 185 7.39 4.11 11.08
C PHE A 185 7.49 4.36 9.57
N VAL A 186 6.68 5.26 9.01
CA VAL A 186 6.71 5.58 7.58
C VAL A 186 8.07 6.15 7.19
N SER A 187 8.57 7.18 7.89
CA SER A 187 9.86 7.83 7.61
C SER A 187 11.06 6.87 7.68
N GLN A 188 10.97 5.87 8.57
CA GLN A 188 12.04 4.89 8.75
C GLN A 188 11.97 3.72 7.78
N THR A 189 10.77 3.27 7.40
CA THR A 189 10.59 2.02 6.65
C THR A 189 10.22 2.22 5.19
N ILE A 190 9.26 3.08 4.86
CA ILE A 190 8.72 3.22 3.49
C ILE A 190 9.12 4.54 2.83
N GLY A 191 9.32 5.60 3.63
CA GLY A 191 9.71 6.94 3.19
C GLY A 191 10.86 6.97 2.19
N PRO A 192 11.99 6.27 2.44
CA PRO A 192 13.11 6.23 1.49
C PRO A 192 12.73 5.71 0.09
N PHE A 193 11.76 4.79 0.00
CA PHE A 193 11.26 4.32 -1.30
C PHE A 193 10.36 5.37 -1.96
N LEU A 194 9.47 6.02 -1.20
CA LEU A 194 8.60 7.06 -1.75
C LEU A 194 9.42 8.23 -2.32
N GLU A 195 10.43 8.66 -1.57
CA GLU A 195 11.34 9.74 -1.97
C GLU A 195 12.10 9.41 -3.26
N LEU A 196 12.60 8.17 -3.38
CA LEU A 196 13.41 7.77 -4.52
C LEU A 196 12.59 7.51 -5.78
N TYR A 197 11.40 6.92 -5.66
CA TYR A 197 10.59 6.49 -6.81
C TYR A 197 9.53 7.50 -7.22
N PHE A 198 8.89 8.18 -6.28
CA PHE A 198 7.73 9.03 -6.55
C PHE A 198 8.05 10.51 -6.40
N ASP A 199 8.74 10.92 -5.32
CA ASP A 199 9.03 12.36 -5.12
C ASP A 199 10.08 12.89 -6.12
N SER A 200 10.83 12.00 -6.75
CA SER A 200 11.78 12.33 -7.82
C SER A 200 11.15 12.37 -9.22
N MET A 201 9.86 12.04 -9.35
CA MET A 201 9.16 12.13 -10.62
C MET A 201 8.95 13.59 -11.02
N ASN A 202 9.17 13.87 -12.30
CA ASN A 202 8.88 15.19 -12.86
C ASN A 202 7.36 15.37 -12.97
N ALA A 203 6.90 16.62 -12.89
CA ALA A 203 5.50 16.98 -13.07
C ALA A 203 4.56 16.24 -12.09
N THR A 204 5.01 16.01 -10.86
CA THR A 204 4.17 15.46 -9.78
C THR A 204 4.25 16.32 -8.52
N GLU A 205 3.18 16.31 -7.73
CA GLU A 205 3.17 16.78 -6.34
C GLU A 205 2.72 15.66 -5.41
N HIS A 206 3.26 15.61 -4.20
CA HIS A 206 2.79 14.69 -3.17
C HIS A 206 2.17 15.44 -1.99
N HIS A 207 1.19 14.79 -1.35
CA HIS A 207 0.54 15.24 -0.13
C HIS A 207 0.67 14.14 0.91
N ALA A 208 1.14 14.48 2.10
CA ALA A 208 1.27 13.54 3.21
C ALA A 208 0.48 14.05 4.42
N SER A 209 -0.47 13.24 4.90
CA SER A 209 -1.33 13.55 6.04
C SER A 209 -0.59 13.25 7.35
N ARG A 210 0.50 13.98 7.64
CA ARG A 210 1.42 13.73 8.77
C ARG A 210 0.88 14.09 10.15
N GLY A 211 -0.27 13.54 10.56
CA GLY A 211 -0.86 13.71 11.90
C GLY A 211 -1.27 15.14 12.29
N ARG A 212 -0.86 16.15 11.52
CA ARG A 212 -1.46 17.48 11.47
C ARG A 212 -2.55 17.40 10.42
N LEU A 213 -3.76 17.10 10.88
CA LEU A 213 -4.96 17.52 10.18
C LEU A 213 -4.82 19.03 9.94
N GLU A 214 -4.31 19.43 8.78
CA GLU A 214 -4.51 20.78 8.31
C GLU A 214 -6.02 20.96 8.19
N GLN A 215 -6.54 21.89 8.98
CA GLN A 215 -7.93 22.26 8.89
C GLN A 215 -8.21 22.72 7.45
N PRO A 216 -9.27 22.23 6.81
CA PRO A 216 -9.61 22.63 5.46
C PRO A 216 -9.99 24.12 5.47
N GLY A 217 -9.09 24.98 4.99
CA GLY A 217 -9.35 26.40 4.75
C GLY A 217 -8.32 27.34 5.34
N SER A 218 -7.16 27.49 4.69
CA SER A 218 -6.37 28.72 4.81
C SER A 218 -5.55 28.98 3.56
N PHE A 219 -6.23 29.25 2.45
CA PHE A 219 -5.64 30.07 1.40
C PHE A 219 -5.90 31.53 1.75
N SER A 220 -4.80 32.30 1.85
CA SER A 220 -4.67 33.77 1.81
C SER A 220 -4.15 34.45 3.08
N SER A 221 -2.84 34.73 3.05
CA SER A 221 -2.17 36.01 3.34
C SER A 221 -2.52 36.84 4.59
N SER A 222 -1.43 37.21 5.29
CA SER A 222 -1.23 38.44 6.07
C SER A 222 -1.64 38.44 7.54
N SER A 223 -0.63 38.31 8.40
CA SER A 223 -0.33 39.17 9.54
C SER A 223 -1.52 39.87 10.23
N ALA A 224 -2.06 39.27 11.28
CA ALA A 224 -2.37 39.95 12.56
C ALA A 224 -2.95 38.94 13.56
N SER A 225 -2.27 38.80 14.69
CA SER A 225 -2.67 38.01 15.84
C SER A 225 -4.00 38.50 16.43
N THR A 226 -5.09 37.80 16.15
CA THR A 226 -6.34 37.93 16.92
C THR A 226 -6.75 36.55 17.41
N LYS A 227 -6.68 36.33 18.72
CA LYS A 227 -7.18 35.13 19.41
C LYS A 227 -8.69 35.04 19.18
N ARG A 228 -9.13 34.26 18.18
CA ARG A 228 -10.53 33.86 18.04
C ARG A 228 -10.72 32.52 18.72
N SER A 229 -11.62 32.53 19.71
CA SER A 229 -12.22 31.36 20.32
C SER A 229 -12.88 30.50 19.25
N TYR A 230 -12.33 29.31 19.02
CA TYR A 230 -12.92 28.29 18.18
C TYR A 230 -14.23 27.84 18.83
N SER A 231 -15.35 28.26 18.25
CA SER A 231 -16.62 27.57 18.43
C SER A 231 -16.42 26.15 17.90
N SER A 232 -16.47 25.17 18.80
CA SER A 232 -16.58 23.76 18.47
C SER A 232 -17.86 23.57 17.66
N SER A 233 -17.76 23.65 16.34
CA SER A 233 -18.84 23.25 15.46
C SER A 233 -19.13 21.79 15.80
N SER A 234 -20.36 21.57 16.27
CA SER A 234 -20.94 20.27 16.48
C SER A 234 -20.67 19.44 15.22
N LYS A 235 -19.84 18.40 15.36
CA LYS A 235 -19.68 17.31 14.39
C LYS A 235 -21.09 16.83 14.04
N SER A 236 -21.66 17.37 12.97
CA SER A 236 -22.95 16.93 12.46
C SER A 236 -22.79 15.48 12.01
N ASP A 237 -23.77 14.68 12.40
CA ASP A 237 -23.76 13.24 12.29
C ASP A 237 -23.44 12.74 10.87
N LEU A 238 -22.38 11.93 10.78
CA LEU A 238 -22.27 10.73 9.95
C LEU A 238 -22.62 10.83 8.44
N SER A 239 -22.26 11.93 7.76
CA SER A 239 -22.04 11.86 6.31
C SER A 239 -20.61 11.36 6.03
N THR A 240 -20.33 10.09 6.35
CA THR A 240 -19.09 9.40 6.01
C THR A 240 -19.10 9.02 4.52
N SER A 241 -19.02 10.01 3.63
CA SER A 241 -18.82 9.74 2.19
C SER A 241 -17.36 9.40 1.91
N TRP A 242 -17.09 8.54 0.92
CA TRP A 242 -15.73 8.13 0.51
C TRP A 242 -14.89 9.36 0.14
N TYR A 243 -15.56 10.42 -0.34
CA TYR A 243 -14.96 11.69 -0.72
C TYR A 243 -14.32 12.48 0.43
N THR A 244 -14.64 12.14 1.67
CA THR A 244 -14.05 12.79 2.87
C THR A 244 -12.83 12.05 3.39
N LEU A 245 -12.56 10.84 2.88
CA LEU A 245 -11.40 10.07 3.31
C LEU A 245 -10.13 10.68 2.72
N GLN A 246 -9.17 10.94 3.59
CA GLN A 246 -7.84 11.37 3.21
C GLN A 246 -6.88 10.17 3.33
N PRO A 247 -6.08 9.90 2.28
CA PRO A 247 -4.99 8.94 2.39
C PRO A 247 -3.83 9.52 3.18
N ASP A 248 -2.95 8.64 3.66
CA ASP A 248 -1.77 9.05 4.41
C ASP A 248 -0.69 9.64 3.49
N TYR A 249 -0.63 9.14 2.25
CA TYR A 249 0.17 9.70 1.16
C TYR A 249 -0.62 9.69 -0.15
N LEU A 250 -0.50 10.75 -0.93
CA LEU A 250 -1.16 10.93 -2.23
C LEU A 250 -0.20 11.60 -3.21
N LEU A 251 0.07 10.94 -4.34
CA LEU A 251 0.81 11.49 -5.46
C LEU A 251 -0.16 11.94 -6.55
N LYS A 252 0.03 13.17 -7.01
CA LYS A 252 -0.75 13.77 -8.09
C LYS A 252 0.15 14.14 -9.27
N GLY A 253 -0.32 13.86 -10.48
CA GLY A 253 0.23 14.42 -11.71
C GLY A 253 -0.16 15.90 -11.86
N LEU A 254 0.77 16.72 -12.34
CA LEU A 254 0.62 18.14 -12.62
C LEU A 254 0.76 18.38 -14.12
N PHE A 255 -0.23 19.04 -14.72
CA PHE A 255 -0.24 19.35 -16.15
C PHE A 255 -0.19 20.87 -16.38
N GLU A 256 0.23 21.29 -17.58
CA GLU A 256 0.47 22.69 -17.92
C GLU A 256 -0.76 23.59 -17.75
N ASN A 257 -1.96 23.04 -17.95
CA ASN A 257 -3.23 23.75 -17.76
C ASN A 257 -3.65 23.88 -16.28
N GLY A 258 -2.79 23.48 -15.34
CA GLY A 258 -3.06 23.48 -13.90
C GLY A 258 -3.93 22.32 -13.42
N LEU A 259 -4.31 21.39 -14.29
CA LEU A 259 -5.03 20.18 -13.91
C LEU A 259 -4.15 19.31 -13.01
N LYS A 260 -4.76 18.78 -11.96
CA LYS A 260 -4.12 17.87 -11.00
C LYS A 260 -4.90 16.57 -10.94
N ILE A 261 -4.20 15.44 -11.02
CA ILE A 261 -4.84 14.13 -11.07
C ILE A 261 -4.17 13.18 -10.09
N ASP A 262 -4.95 12.55 -9.25
CA ASP A 262 -4.49 11.55 -8.30
C ASP A 262 -4.10 10.26 -9.06
N VAL A 263 -2.85 9.80 -8.93
CA VAL A 263 -2.32 8.64 -9.69
C VAL A 263 -1.75 7.53 -8.81
N PHE A 264 -1.31 7.85 -7.60
CA PHE A 264 -0.87 6.89 -6.60
C PHE A 264 -1.28 7.35 -5.21
N LEU A 265 -1.65 6.42 -4.33
CA LEU A 265 -1.85 6.72 -2.92
C LEU A 265 -1.36 5.59 -2.03
N ALA A 266 -1.14 5.90 -0.75
CA ALA A 266 -0.76 4.90 0.24
C ALA A 266 -1.50 5.08 1.57
N GLU A 267 -1.72 3.96 2.24
CA GLU A 267 -2.27 3.83 3.58
C GLU A 267 -1.26 3.09 4.46
N PHE A 268 -0.95 3.65 5.63
CA PHE A 268 0.04 3.10 6.55
C PHE A 268 -0.61 2.81 7.89
N LYS A 269 -0.16 1.73 8.52
CA LYS A 269 -0.46 1.43 9.92
C LYS A 269 0.84 1.14 10.63
N LYS A 270 0.98 1.69 11.83
CA LYS A 270 2.10 1.30 12.69
C LYS A 270 1.96 -0.17 13.12
N PRO A 271 3.09 -0.84 13.39
CA PRO A 271 3.07 -2.20 13.94
C PRO A 271 2.20 -2.30 15.20
N SER A 272 1.38 -3.35 15.26
CA SER A 272 0.51 -3.63 16.41
C SER A 272 -0.57 -2.57 16.67
N ALA A 273 -0.89 -1.72 15.69
CA ALA A 273 -2.06 -0.85 15.76
C ALA A 273 -3.33 -1.69 15.96
N LYS A 274 -4.16 -1.31 16.94
CA LYS A 274 -5.50 -1.90 17.06
C LYS A 274 -6.38 -1.32 15.95
N PRO A 275 -7.21 -2.13 15.28
CA PRO A 275 -8.22 -1.62 14.37
C PRO A 275 -9.09 -0.60 15.11
N SER A 276 -9.00 0.67 14.68
CA SER A 276 -9.76 1.78 15.26
C SER A 276 -10.99 2.12 14.43
N GLN A 277 -11.03 1.65 13.19
CA GLN A 277 -12.08 1.92 12.22
C GLN A 277 -12.93 0.68 11.99
N ILE A 278 -14.20 0.92 11.66
CA ILE A 278 -15.16 -0.13 11.30
C ILE A 278 -14.77 -0.78 9.98
N LEU A 279 -14.24 0.04 9.07
CA LEU A 279 -13.77 -0.40 7.77
C LEU A 279 -12.29 -0.77 7.85
N ASN A 280 -11.93 -1.88 7.21
CA ASN A 280 -10.54 -2.27 7.00
C ASN A 280 -9.84 -1.27 6.06
N ASP A 281 -8.61 -0.90 6.37
CA ASP A 281 -7.78 0.02 5.57
C ASP A 281 -7.56 -0.49 4.14
N LYS A 282 -7.52 -1.81 3.91
CA LYS A 282 -7.50 -2.37 2.55
C LYS A 282 -8.75 -2.00 1.75
N VAL A 283 -9.91 -2.04 2.39
CA VAL A 283 -11.18 -1.67 1.76
C VAL A 283 -11.25 -0.17 1.53
N LYS A 284 -10.74 0.63 2.47
CA LYS A 284 -10.54 2.08 2.29
C LYS A 284 -9.69 2.37 1.05
N LEU A 285 -8.52 1.72 0.95
CA LEU A 285 -7.60 1.84 -0.18
C LEU A 285 -8.29 1.54 -1.50
N GLY A 286 -8.98 0.40 -1.62
CA GLY A 286 -9.68 0.01 -2.84
C GLY A 286 -10.75 1.03 -3.28
N ASN A 287 -11.55 1.53 -2.34
CA ASN A 287 -12.56 2.55 -2.66
C ASN A 287 -11.94 3.89 -3.09
N LEU A 288 -10.84 4.32 -2.47
CA LEU A 288 -10.13 5.52 -2.89
C LEU A 288 -9.54 5.36 -4.30
N MET A 289 -8.94 4.21 -4.60
CA MET A 289 -8.43 3.90 -5.95
C MET A 289 -9.54 3.88 -6.99
N LYS A 290 -10.72 3.34 -6.65
CA LYS A 290 -11.90 3.41 -7.53
C LYS A 290 -12.26 4.84 -7.88
N LEU A 291 -12.30 5.75 -6.89
CA LEU A 291 -12.59 7.17 -7.14
C LEU A 291 -11.55 7.82 -8.06
N MET A 292 -10.26 7.44 -7.95
CA MET A 292 -9.22 7.94 -8.85
C MET A 292 -9.42 7.42 -10.28
N VAL A 293 -9.76 6.14 -10.45
CA VAL A 293 -10.10 5.56 -11.76
C VAL A 293 -11.31 6.27 -12.35
N ASP A 294 -12.38 6.48 -11.57
CA ASP A 294 -13.59 7.17 -12.02
C ASP A 294 -13.25 8.56 -12.57
N ARG A 295 -12.38 9.31 -11.89
CA ARG A 295 -11.92 10.63 -12.35
C ARG A 295 -11.14 10.55 -13.66
N LEU A 296 -10.25 9.56 -13.83
CA LEU A 296 -9.52 9.36 -15.08
C LEU A 296 -10.46 9.02 -16.25
N VAL A 297 -11.48 8.18 -16.00
CA VAL A 297 -12.52 7.87 -16.99
C VAL A 297 -13.31 9.12 -17.37
N PHE A 298 -13.72 9.95 -16.40
CA PHE A 298 -14.39 11.22 -16.67
C PHE A 298 -13.55 12.19 -17.52
N LEU A 299 -12.23 12.16 -17.34
CA LEU A 299 -11.29 12.95 -18.15
C LEU A 299 -11.03 12.32 -19.53
N GLY A 300 -11.60 11.15 -19.82
CA GLY A 300 -11.47 10.44 -21.08
C GLY A 300 -10.10 9.81 -21.28
N VAL A 301 -9.40 9.45 -20.20
CA VAL A 301 -8.12 8.74 -20.26
C VAL A 301 -8.36 7.31 -20.74
N PRO A 302 -7.65 6.84 -21.78
CA PRO A 302 -7.79 5.48 -22.25
C PRO A 302 -7.16 4.48 -21.28
N SER A 303 -7.85 3.37 -21.02
CA SER A 303 -7.39 2.28 -20.15
C SER A 303 -6.69 2.80 -18.87
N PRO A 304 -7.42 3.54 -18.01
CA PRO A 304 -6.84 4.19 -16.85
C PRO A 304 -6.37 3.16 -15.83
N VAL A 305 -5.19 3.41 -15.27
CA VAL A 305 -4.59 2.58 -14.22
C VAL A 305 -4.13 3.49 -13.10
N VAL A 306 -4.46 3.14 -11.87
CA VAL A 306 -3.96 3.81 -10.67
C VAL A 306 -3.28 2.82 -9.76
N CYS A 307 -2.35 3.30 -8.94
CA CYS A 307 -1.57 2.47 -8.04
C CYS A 307 -1.90 2.75 -6.58
N GLY A 308 -1.72 1.74 -5.74
CA GLY A 308 -1.94 1.80 -4.31
C GLY A 308 -0.86 1.06 -3.54
N LEU A 309 -0.59 1.52 -2.32
CA LEU A 309 0.30 0.84 -1.39
C LEU A 309 -0.37 0.76 -0.02
N PHE A 310 -0.32 -0.40 0.61
CA PHE A 310 -0.78 -0.60 1.98
C PHE A 310 0.34 -1.20 2.82
N ALA A 311 0.65 -0.62 3.97
CA ALA A 311 1.57 -1.22 4.93
C ALA A 311 0.88 -1.41 6.29
N ASP A 312 0.84 -2.64 6.80
CA ASP A 312 0.21 -2.97 8.09
C ASP A 312 1.17 -2.93 9.30
N GLY A 313 2.38 -2.41 9.08
CA GLY A 313 3.48 -2.40 10.03
C GLY A 313 4.41 -3.61 9.91
N ARG A 314 3.94 -4.74 9.38
CA ARG A 314 4.72 -5.97 9.20
C ARG A 314 4.96 -6.28 7.73
N MET A 315 3.90 -6.17 6.95
CA MET A 315 3.85 -6.47 5.54
C MET A 315 3.45 -5.21 4.78
N THR A 316 4.04 -5.06 3.61
CA THR A 316 3.67 -4.05 2.62
C THR A 316 3.12 -4.78 1.40
N TYR A 317 2.02 -4.26 0.88
CA TYR A 317 1.30 -4.77 -0.26
C TYR A 317 1.21 -3.66 -1.31
N THR A 318 1.51 -4.00 -2.55
CA THR A 318 1.40 -3.10 -3.70
C THR A 318 0.22 -3.52 -4.55
N TYR A 319 -0.51 -2.53 -5.08
CA TYR A 319 -1.71 -2.78 -5.85
C TYR A 319 -1.76 -1.90 -7.09
N LYS A 320 -2.50 -2.38 -8.09
CA LYS A 320 -3.05 -1.53 -9.15
C LYS A 320 -4.55 -1.72 -9.24
N MET A 321 -5.23 -0.72 -9.80
CA MET A 321 -6.63 -0.81 -10.16
C MET A 321 -6.85 -0.36 -11.59
N THR A 322 -7.63 -1.15 -12.32
CA THR A 322 -8.14 -0.81 -13.65
C THR A 322 -9.66 -0.97 -13.69
N ILE A 323 -10.30 -0.50 -14.74
CA ILE A 323 -11.72 -0.73 -15.01
C ILE A 323 -11.87 -1.50 -16.33
N LYS A 324 -12.62 -2.61 -16.27
CA LYS A 324 -12.98 -3.40 -17.44
C LYS A 324 -14.37 -3.03 -17.96
N LYS A 325 -14.75 -3.71 -19.04
CA LYS A 325 -16.11 -3.62 -19.58
C LYS A 325 -17.15 -3.90 -18.49
N ASP A 326 -18.29 -3.23 -18.60
CA ASP A 326 -19.44 -3.37 -17.69
C ASP A 326 -19.21 -2.85 -16.25
N GLY A 327 -18.15 -2.07 -16.03
CA GLY A 327 -17.94 -1.37 -14.76
C GLY A 327 -17.35 -2.23 -13.64
N GLU A 328 -16.66 -3.30 -14.03
CA GLU A 328 -15.92 -4.15 -13.11
C GLU A 328 -14.55 -3.53 -12.83
N TYR A 329 -14.29 -3.19 -11.56
CA TYR A 329 -13.00 -2.63 -11.14
C TYR A 329 -12.08 -3.75 -10.69
N GLU A 330 -10.97 -3.94 -11.39
CA GLU A 330 -10.00 -4.98 -11.08
C GLU A 330 -8.97 -4.45 -10.10
N PHE A 331 -9.10 -4.79 -8.81
CA PHE A 331 -8.15 -4.45 -7.77
C PHE A 331 -7.13 -5.57 -7.60
N VAL A 332 -5.95 -5.41 -8.19
CA VAL A 332 -4.95 -6.48 -8.32
C VAL A 332 -3.81 -6.25 -7.35
N GLU A 333 -3.51 -7.24 -6.50
CA GLU A 333 -2.29 -7.27 -5.70
C GLU A 333 -1.10 -7.63 -6.60
N LEU A 334 -0.12 -6.73 -6.67
CA LEU A 334 1.08 -6.88 -7.49
C LEU A 334 2.23 -7.54 -6.71
N GLY A 335 2.32 -7.25 -5.41
CA GLY A 335 3.44 -7.69 -4.60
C GLY A 335 3.12 -7.65 -3.11
N CYS A 336 3.80 -8.52 -2.37
CA CYS A 336 3.75 -8.58 -0.91
C CYS A 336 5.15 -8.82 -0.36
N PHE A 337 5.63 -7.96 0.54
CA PHE A 337 6.96 -8.07 1.14
C PHE A 337 6.99 -7.57 2.59
N GLY A 338 7.95 -8.07 3.36
CA GLY A 338 8.12 -7.66 4.76
C GLY A 338 8.72 -6.25 4.87
N THR A 339 8.40 -5.56 5.97
CA THR A 339 9.04 -4.28 6.31
C THR A 339 10.48 -4.49 6.81
N ILE A 340 11.33 -3.47 6.64
CA ILE A 340 12.73 -3.50 7.09
C ILE A 340 12.77 -3.19 8.58
N ARG A 341 12.97 -4.22 9.41
CA ARG A 341 12.99 -4.10 10.89
C ARG A 341 14.38 -4.37 11.46
N CYS A 342 15.17 -5.18 10.77
CA CYS A 342 16.51 -5.57 11.20
C CYS A 342 17.46 -5.67 10.01
N THR A 343 18.76 -5.83 10.30
CA THR A 343 19.82 -5.86 9.28
C THR A 343 19.61 -6.96 8.25
N SER A 344 19.08 -8.13 8.64
CA SER A 344 18.81 -9.21 7.69
C SER A 344 17.71 -8.87 6.70
N ASP A 345 16.76 -8.01 7.06
CA ASP A 345 15.67 -7.61 6.15
C ASP A 345 16.21 -6.78 4.97
N LEU A 346 17.40 -6.18 5.08
CA LEU A 346 18.04 -5.45 3.98
C LEU A 346 18.34 -6.33 2.77
N MET A 347 18.41 -7.66 2.94
CA MET A 347 18.52 -8.62 1.83
C MET A 347 17.33 -8.54 0.86
N SER A 348 16.17 -8.07 1.34
CA SER A 348 14.95 -7.96 0.53
C SER A 348 14.91 -6.71 -0.35
N LEU A 349 15.83 -5.74 -0.17
CA LEU A 349 15.84 -4.48 -0.90
C LEU A 349 15.76 -4.65 -2.43
N PRO A 350 16.51 -5.55 -3.09
CA PRO A 350 16.39 -5.73 -4.54
C PRO A 350 14.99 -6.14 -5.00
N ILE A 351 14.30 -6.98 -4.22
CA ILE A 351 12.93 -7.41 -4.52
C ILE A 351 11.94 -6.26 -4.27
N MET A 352 12.07 -5.56 -3.15
CA MET A 352 11.24 -4.38 -2.86
C MET A 352 11.38 -3.32 -3.95
N MET A 353 12.61 -3.05 -4.39
CA MET A 353 12.90 -2.13 -5.49
C MET A 353 12.16 -2.53 -6.76
N ALA A 354 12.11 -3.81 -7.13
CA ALA A 354 11.41 -4.26 -8.32
C ALA A 354 9.90 -3.92 -8.27
N TYR A 355 9.25 -4.07 -7.12
CA TYR A 355 7.85 -3.68 -6.96
C TYR A 355 7.64 -2.16 -7.01
N PHE A 356 8.54 -1.36 -6.41
CA PHE A 356 8.46 0.10 -6.52
C PHE A 356 8.77 0.59 -7.94
N GLU A 357 9.70 -0.04 -8.65
CA GLU A 357 9.97 0.19 -10.08
C GLU A 357 8.71 -0.08 -10.92
N GLN A 358 8.03 -1.21 -10.68
CA GLN A 358 6.78 -1.56 -11.36
C GLN A 358 5.67 -0.51 -11.12
N LEU A 359 5.46 -0.10 -9.86
CA LEU A 359 4.47 0.95 -9.54
C LEU A 359 4.83 2.28 -10.20
N ALA A 360 6.10 2.67 -10.17
CA ALA A 360 6.58 3.91 -10.76
C ALA A 360 6.37 3.95 -12.28
N GLU A 361 6.60 2.83 -12.95
CA GLU A 361 6.38 2.69 -14.39
C GLU A 361 4.90 2.79 -14.74
N ILE A 362 4.00 2.13 -13.99
CA ILE A 362 2.55 2.25 -14.18
C ILE A 362 2.09 3.70 -14.02
N VAL A 363 2.56 4.39 -12.98
CA VAL A 363 2.24 5.81 -12.75
C VAL A 363 2.70 6.66 -13.93
N LYS A 364 3.94 6.47 -14.39
CA LYS A 364 4.50 7.20 -15.53
C LYS A 364 3.67 6.99 -16.80
N GLN A 365 3.31 5.75 -17.11
CA GLN A 365 2.46 5.42 -18.27
C GLN A 365 1.08 6.08 -18.17
N THR A 366 0.47 6.13 -16.99
CA THR A 366 -0.81 6.83 -16.80
C THR A 366 -0.69 8.34 -17.00
N LEU A 367 0.40 8.95 -16.51
CA LEU A 367 0.68 10.37 -16.74
C LEU A 367 0.89 10.69 -18.22
N GLU A 368 1.66 9.86 -18.94
CA GLU A 368 1.87 9.98 -20.40
C GLU A 368 0.55 9.87 -21.19
N LYS A 369 -0.30 8.90 -20.85
CA LYS A 369 -1.65 8.76 -21.44
C LYS A 369 -2.50 10.01 -21.24
N MET A 370 -2.40 10.62 -20.05
CA MET A 370 -3.11 11.87 -19.76
C MET A 370 -2.55 13.05 -20.56
N GLU A 371 -1.23 13.16 -20.67
CA GLU A 371 -0.58 14.22 -21.44
C GLU A 371 -0.98 14.17 -22.92
N ILE A 372 -0.96 12.97 -23.52
CA ILE A 372 -1.46 12.75 -24.89
C ILE A 372 -2.96 13.12 -24.99
N LYS A 373 -3.75 12.76 -23.98
CA LYS A 373 -5.18 13.13 -23.96
C LYS A 373 -5.39 14.64 -23.90
N LEU A 374 -4.56 15.37 -23.15
CA LEU A 374 -4.64 16.83 -23.00
C LEU A 374 -4.10 17.59 -24.20
N SER A 375 -3.08 17.08 -24.90
CA SER A 375 -2.53 17.70 -26.10
C SER A 375 -3.52 17.68 -27.27
N GLY A 376 -4.55 16.84 -27.20
CA GLY A 376 -5.51 16.63 -28.29
C GLY A 376 -4.89 15.91 -29.48
N GLU A 377 -3.67 15.39 -29.33
CA GLU A 377 -3.00 14.60 -30.35
C GLU A 377 -3.79 13.31 -30.59
N VAL A 378 -4.37 13.21 -31.78
CA VAL A 378 -4.98 11.96 -32.23
C VAL A 378 -3.83 11.03 -32.57
N ILE A 379 -3.62 9.97 -31.77
CA ILE A 379 -2.70 8.88 -32.15
C ILE A 379 -3.29 8.21 -33.39
N PRO A 380 -2.71 8.38 -34.60
CA PRO A 380 -3.30 7.80 -35.79
C PRO A 380 -2.96 6.30 -35.85
N GLY A 381 -3.95 5.48 -36.21
CA GLY A 381 -3.77 4.05 -36.51
C GLY A 381 -4.46 3.09 -35.54
N PRO A 382 -4.23 1.77 -35.68
CA PRO A 382 -4.86 0.71 -34.87
C PRO A 382 -4.44 0.74 -33.39
N LEU A 383 -3.53 1.63 -33.01
CA LEU A 383 -3.05 1.85 -31.65
C LEU A 383 -3.82 2.94 -30.91
N ALA A 384 -4.83 3.55 -31.53
CA ALA A 384 -5.72 4.48 -30.85
C ALA A 384 -6.47 3.73 -29.73
N LEU A 385 -6.03 3.93 -28.49
CA LEU A 385 -6.71 3.39 -27.34
C LEU A 385 -8.03 4.14 -27.16
N LEU A 386 -9.14 3.41 -27.22
CA LEU A 386 -10.46 3.99 -27.03
C LEU A 386 -10.62 4.42 -25.56
N PRO A 387 -11.14 5.64 -25.30
CA PRO A 387 -11.54 6.04 -23.96
C PRO A 387 -12.52 5.04 -23.35
N VAL A 388 -12.42 4.83 -22.05
CA VAL A 388 -13.41 4.04 -21.33
C VAL A 388 -14.74 4.82 -21.31
N PRO A 389 -15.88 4.21 -21.69
CA PRO A 389 -17.18 4.88 -21.63
C PRO A 389 -17.56 5.24 -20.20
N VAL A 390 -18.11 6.44 -20.00
CA VAL A 390 -18.56 6.92 -18.67
C VAL A 390 -19.70 6.06 -18.13
N GLU A 391 -20.44 5.37 -19.01
CA GLU A 391 -21.49 4.42 -18.67
C GLU A 391 -20.95 3.16 -17.96
N TYR A 392 -19.64 2.92 -17.99
CA TYR A 392 -19.03 1.86 -17.20
C TYR A 392 -18.87 2.26 -15.74
N LEU A 393 -18.93 3.55 -15.40
CA LEU A 393 -18.83 3.96 -14.01
C LEU A 393 -19.99 3.40 -13.19
N ARG A 394 -19.66 2.87 -12.01
CA ARG A 394 -20.65 2.39 -11.04
C ARG A 394 -20.62 3.31 -9.85
N CYS A 395 -21.79 3.76 -9.42
CA CYS A 395 -21.86 4.61 -8.25
C CYS A 395 -21.48 3.82 -7.00
N SER A 396 -20.63 4.40 -6.17
CA SER A 396 -20.33 3.86 -4.83
C SER A 396 -21.47 4.21 -3.88
N TYR A 397 -22.62 3.55 -4.01
CA TYR A 397 -23.79 3.77 -3.15
C TYR A 397 -23.72 2.99 -1.83
N GLU A 398 -22.77 2.07 -1.71
CA GLU A 398 -22.76 1.07 -0.64
C GLU A 398 -21.72 1.46 0.42
N TYR A 399 -22.22 2.06 1.51
CA TYR A 399 -21.42 2.44 2.67
C TYR A 399 -21.88 1.68 3.91
N PRO A 400 -20.94 1.26 4.78
CA PRO A 400 -21.31 0.83 6.11
C PRO A 400 -21.87 2.03 6.87
N SER A 401 -23.17 2.02 7.12
CA SER A 401 -23.81 2.99 8.01
C SER A 401 -23.84 2.41 9.42
N CYS A 402 -23.33 3.15 10.40
CA CYS A 402 -23.63 2.84 11.79
C CYS A 402 -25.10 3.16 12.02
N VAL A 403 -25.91 2.16 12.37
CA VAL A 403 -27.22 2.45 12.94
C VAL A 403 -26.96 3.24 14.21
N SER A 404 -27.30 4.53 14.19
CA SER A 404 -27.39 5.29 15.42
C SER A 404 -28.47 4.58 16.23
N LEU A 405 -28.07 3.90 17.31
CA LEU A 405 -29.01 3.45 18.32
C LEU A 405 -29.62 4.72 18.88
N SER A 406 -30.69 5.20 18.25
CA SER A 406 -31.48 6.29 18.76
C SER A 406 -31.93 5.83 20.14
N SER A 407 -31.42 6.50 21.16
CA SER A 407 -31.75 6.29 22.56
C SER A 407 -33.20 6.72 22.78
N GLY A 408 -34.13 5.91 22.27
CA GLY A 408 -35.53 6.25 22.06
C GLY A 408 -36.50 5.25 22.66
N SER A 409 -36.09 4.48 23.67
CA SER A 409 -37.05 3.85 24.59
C SER A 409 -37.41 4.87 25.68
N LYS A 410 -38.25 5.85 25.36
CA LYS A 410 -39.03 6.52 26.41
C LYS A 410 -39.90 5.43 27.04
N LYS A 411 -39.55 4.99 28.25
CA LYS A 411 -40.46 4.24 29.11
C LYS A 411 -41.72 5.10 29.29
N THR A 412 -42.79 4.74 28.61
CA THR A 412 -44.14 5.16 28.99
C THR A 412 -44.42 4.47 30.33
N ASN A 413 -44.30 5.21 31.43
CA ASN A 413 -44.90 4.82 32.69
C ASN A 413 -46.42 4.89 32.50
N LEU A 414 -47.09 3.74 32.60
CA LEU A 414 -48.53 3.62 32.81
C LEU A 414 -48.81 3.54 34.30
#